data_AF-A0A382E6K0-F1
#
_entry.id   AF-A0A382E6K0-F1
#
_cell.length_a   1.000
_cell.length_b   1.000
_cell.length_c   1.000
_cell.angle_alpha   90.00
_cell.angle_beta   90.00
_cell.angle_gamma   90.00
#
_symmetry.space_group_name_H-M   'P 1'
#
loop_
_entity.id
_entity.type
_entity.pdbx_description
1 polymer ?
#
loop_
_entity_poly.entity_id
_entity_poly.type
_entity_poly.pdbx_seq_one_letter_code
_entity_poly.pdbx_strand_id
1 'polypeptide(L)'
;MYCGLLIFGLVGAFLFPAFKLQLSFLYILIVLAMTWDVQGGQMGYNTFGNILFFGIGMYVASSTQIAMFFSLAEWTDAGGEKTFVHTIPQFFQGFTFGILLSGIIPMLVAGIIGYGILGLRGHYFAICTLALGIAAGEIAGGIEIIGAGQGMTVPVWPKGFGSNESSS
;
A
#
# COMPACT_ATOMS: atom_id res chain seq x y z
N MET A 1 -18.87 -1.29 32.16
CA MET A 1 -17.91 -0.16 32.09
C MET A 1 -18.02 0.62 30.78
N TYR A 2 -17.96 -0.02 29.61
CA TYR A 2 -17.98 0.67 28.30
C TYR A 2 -19.22 1.54 28.04
N CYS A 3 -20.42 1.11 28.43
CA CYS A 3 -21.63 1.93 28.30
C CYS A 3 -21.58 3.23 29.12
N GLY A 4 -20.92 3.22 30.28
CA GLY A 4 -20.76 4.42 31.11
C GLY A 4 -19.84 5.46 30.46
N LEU A 5 -18.76 5.00 29.79
CA LEU A 5 -17.86 5.86 29.03
C LEU A 5 -18.54 6.46 27.79
N LEU A 6 -19.42 5.72 27.11
CA LEU A 6 -20.18 6.25 25.97
C LEU A 6 -21.19 7.33 26.40
N ILE A 7 -21.92 7.08 27.49
CA ILE A 7 -22.89 8.04 28.04
C ILE A 7 -22.18 9.29 28.53
N PHE A 8 -21.04 9.16 29.22
CA PHE A 8 -20.22 10.29 29.65
C PHE A 8 -19.74 11.15 28.47
N GLY A 9 -19.49 10.56 27.30
CA GLY A 9 -19.00 11.31 26.14
C GLY A 9 -20.08 12.09 25.44
N LEU A 10 -21.22 11.43 25.24
CA LEU A 10 -22.38 12.05 24.63
C LEU A 10 -22.95 13.15 25.52
N VAL A 11 -23.02 12.94 26.83
CA VAL A 11 -23.64 13.90 27.76
C VAL A 11 -22.62 14.91 28.32
N GLY A 12 -21.38 14.49 28.56
CA GLY A 12 -20.31 15.32 29.12
C GLY A 12 -19.91 16.48 28.21
N ALA A 13 -20.00 16.32 26.88
CA ALA A 13 -19.79 17.41 25.93
C ALA A 13 -20.83 18.53 26.06
N PHE A 14 -22.05 18.22 26.53
CA PHE A 14 -23.10 19.23 26.79
C PHE A 14 -23.02 19.80 28.21
N LEU A 15 -22.62 18.99 29.20
CA LEU A 15 -22.47 19.41 30.60
C LEU A 15 -21.26 20.33 30.82
N PHE A 16 -20.19 20.18 30.03
CA PHE A 16 -18.95 20.94 30.18
C PHE A 16 -18.56 21.66 28.87
N PRO A 17 -19.25 22.77 28.51
CA PRO A 17 -19.06 23.44 27.22
C PRO A 17 -17.64 23.96 26.99
N ALA A 18 -16.96 24.37 28.07
CA ALA A 18 -15.60 24.89 28.03
C ALA A 18 -14.55 23.83 27.67
N PHE A 19 -14.83 22.54 27.90
CA PHE A 19 -13.89 21.43 27.68
C PHE A 19 -14.25 20.57 26.46
N LYS A 20 -15.20 21.01 25.62
CA LYS A 20 -15.68 20.25 24.45
C LYS A 20 -14.54 19.73 23.56
N LEU A 21 -13.58 20.60 23.20
CA LEU A 21 -12.44 20.22 22.36
C LEU A 21 -11.55 19.16 23.04
N GLN A 22 -11.20 19.33 24.30
CA GLN A 22 -10.40 18.37 25.05
C GLN A 22 -11.10 17.02 25.21
N LEU A 23 -12.41 17.04 25.45
CA LEU A 23 -13.21 15.83 25.54
C LEU A 23 -13.26 15.11 24.18
N SER A 24 -13.45 15.84 23.07
CA SER A 24 -13.43 15.26 21.71
C SER A 24 -12.08 14.61 21.38
N PHE A 25 -10.96 15.27 21.69
CA PHE A 25 -9.63 14.68 21.50
C PHE A 25 -9.44 13.40 22.33
N LEU A 26 -9.86 13.42 23.60
CA LEU A 26 -9.82 12.23 24.46
C LEU A 26 -10.63 11.08 23.86
N TYR A 27 -11.84 11.34 23.35
CA TYR A 27 -12.66 10.29 22.72
C TYR A 27 -12.03 9.71 21.45
N ILE A 28 -11.44 10.55 20.60
CA ILE A 28 -10.70 10.08 19.43
C ILE A 28 -9.56 9.14 19.85
N LEU A 29 -8.79 9.52 20.88
CA LEU A 29 -7.69 8.71 21.41
C LEU A 29 -8.19 7.39 22.03
N ILE A 30 -9.32 7.41 22.76
CA ILE A 30 -9.95 6.18 23.29
C ILE A 30 -10.35 5.23 22.17
N VAL A 31 -11.01 5.76 21.12
CA VAL A 31 -11.42 4.95 19.96
C VAL A 31 -10.19 4.35 19.27
N LEU A 32 -9.16 5.16 19.01
CA LEU A 32 -7.89 4.68 18.43
C LEU A 32 -7.25 3.59 19.30
N ALA A 33 -7.18 3.79 20.61
CA ALA A 33 -6.64 2.80 21.54
C ALA A 33 -7.45 1.49 21.53
N MET A 34 -8.79 1.56 21.53
CA MET A 34 -9.64 0.36 21.47
C MET A 34 -9.52 -0.36 20.12
N THR A 35 -9.43 0.38 19.02
CA THR A 35 -9.23 -0.26 17.71
C THR A 35 -7.93 -1.05 17.67
N TRP A 36 -6.86 -0.53 18.29
CA TRP A 36 -5.59 -1.23 18.39
C TRP A 36 -5.61 -2.40 19.37
N ASP A 37 -6.30 -2.28 20.52
CA ASP A 37 -6.48 -3.40 21.45
C ASP A 37 -7.20 -4.57 20.77
N VAL A 38 -8.23 -4.28 19.97
CA VAL A 38 -8.98 -5.30 19.24
C VAL A 38 -8.14 -5.89 18.10
N GLN A 39 -7.51 -5.05 17.27
CA GLN A 39 -6.75 -5.51 16.09
C GLN A 39 -5.39 -6.13 16.43
N GLY A 40 -4.66 -5.55 17.38
CA GLY A 40 -3.31 -5.94 17.75
C GLY A 40 -3.23 -6.82 19.01
N GLY A 41 -4.22 -6.73 19.90
CA GLY A 41 -4.27 -7.49 21.15
C GLY A 41 -5.15 -8.74 21.08
N GLN A 42 -6.46 -8.57 20.83
CA GLN A 42 -7.42 -9.68 20.94
C GLN A 42 -7.49 -10.55 19.69
N MET A 43 -7.34 -9.99 18.48
CA MET A 43 -7.40 -10.78 17.24
C MET A 43 -6.15 -11.64 17.00
N GLY A 44 -4.98 -11.28 17.55
CA GLY A 44 -3.76 -12.10 17.60
C GLY A 44 -3.13 -12.57 16.28
N TYR A 45 -3.82 -12.41 15.14
CA TYR A 45 -3.48 -12.99 13.83
C TYR A 45 -3.80 -12.05 12.65
N ASN A 46 -3.79 -10.74 12.85
CA ASN A 46 -3.83 -9.82 11.70
C ASN A 46 -2.52 -9.95 10.91
N THR A 47 -2.63 -10.26 9.61
CA THR A 47 -1.50 -10.31 8.69
C THR A 47 -1.39 -8.99 7.94
N PHE A 48 -0.41 -8.17 8.31
CA PHE A 48 -0.14 -6.89 7.65
C PHE A 48 0.87 -7.01 6.50
N GLY A 49 1.59 -8.13 6.43
CA GLY A 49 2.69 -8.32 5.47
C GLY A 49 2.25 -8.53 4.02
N ASN A 50 0.98 -8.84 3.78
CA ASN A 50 0.47 -9.04 2.41
C ASN A 50 0.61 -7.79 1.54
N ILE A 51 0.53 -6.59 2.14
CA ILE A 51 0.69 -5.33 1.42
C ILE A 51 2.08 -5.19 0.78
N LEU A 52 3.12 -5.73 1.42
CA LEU A 52 4.48 -5.72 0.90
C LEU A 52 4.56 -6.58 -0.37
N PHE A 53 4.04 -7.80 -0.34
CA PHE A 53 4.10 -8.70 -1.50
C PHE A 53 3.23 -8.19 -2.66
N PHE A 54 2.07 -7.63 -2.33
CA PHE A 54 1.21 -6.97 -3.31
C PHE A 54 1.91 -5.75 -3.94
N GLY A 55 2.53 -4.90 -3.13
CA GLY A 55 3.30 -3.74 -3.59
C GLY A 55 4.45 -4.14 -4.51
N ILE A 56 5.27 -5.12 -4.11
CA ILE A 56 6.38 -5.63 -4.93
C ILE A 56 5.84 -6.16 -6.26
N GLY A 57 4.74 -6.92 -6.26
CA GLY A 57 4.13 -7.42 -7.49
C GLY A 57 3.71 -6.30 -8.44
N MET A 58 2.97 -5.32 -7.93
CA MET A 58 2.55 -4.16 -8.73
C MET A 58 3.73 -3.38 -9.32
N TYR A 59 4.74 -3.08 -8.51
CA TYR A 59 5.92 -2.33 -8.96
C TYR A 59 6.74 -3.14 -9.96
N VAL A 60 6.92 -4.45 -9.76
CA VAL A 60 7.62 -5.33 -10.71
C VAL A 60 6.85 -5.43 -12.03
N ALA A 61 5.54 -5.60 -11.99
CA ALA A 61 4.72 -5.69 -13.21
C ALA A 61 4.79 -4.39 -14.02
N SER A 62 4.54 -3.25 -13.37
CA SER A 62 4.56 -1.94 -14.04
C SER A 62 5.96 -1.56 -14.50
N SER A 63 6.99 -1.78 -13.67
CA SER A 63 8.37 -1.46 -14.04
C SER A 63 8.85 -2.31 -15.20
N THR A 64 8.54 -3.60 -15.23
CA THR A 64 8.90 -4.48 -16.35
C THR A 64 8.20 -4.05 -17.63
N GLN A 65 6.90 -3.73 -17.55
CA GLN A 65 6.13 -3.29 -18.71
C GLN A 65 6.70 -2.00 -19.33
N ILE A 66 7.21 -1.08 -18.51
CA ILE A 66 7.82 0.18 -18.95
C ILE A 66 9.27 -0.06 -19.41
N ALA A 67 10.10 -0.72 -18.58
CA ALA A 67 11.55 -0.93 -18.78
C ALA A 67 11.91 -1.66 -20.08
N MET A 68 11.01 -2.52 -20.58
CA MET A 68 11.26 -3.26 -21.83
C MET A 68 11.32 -2.36 -23.05
N PHE A 69 10.72 -1.17 -23.00
CA PHE A 69 10.58 -0.29 -24.17
C PHE A 69 11.01 1.15 -23.91
N PHE A 70 10.99 1.61 -22.65
CA PHE A 70 11.33 2.96 -22.24
C PHE A 70 12.20 2.95 -20.99
N SER A 71 13.01 4.00 -20.81
CA SER A 71 13.82 4.18 -19.60
C SER A 71 12.91 4.50 -18.41
N LEU A 72 13.06 3.73 -17.33
CA LEU A 72 12.28 3.93 -16.10
C LEU A 72 12.53 5.30 -15.47
N ALA A 73 13.77 5.79 -15.52
CA ALA A 73 14.13 7.09 -14.96
C ALA A 73 13.40 8.23 -15.68
N GLU A 74 13.31 8.18 -17.01
CA GLU A 74 12.62 9.19 -17.81
C GLU A 74 11.09 9.09 -17.70
N TRP A 75 10.57 7.87 -17.51
CA TRP A 75 9.14 7.66 -17.24
C TRP A 75 8.72 8.28 -15.91
N THR A 76 9.56 8.14 -14.88
CA THR A 76 9.29 8.57 -13.52
C THR A 76 9.58 10.06 -13.25
N ASP A 77 10.39 10.72 -14.08
CA ASP A 77 10.72 12.14 -13.91
C ASP A 77 9.46 13.03 -13.96
N ALA A 78 9.34 14.00 -13.04
CA ALA A 78 8.19 14.91 -13.01
C ALA A 78 8.24 15.97 -14.14
N GLY A 79 9.40 16.18 -14.77
CA GLY A 79 9.61 17.16 -15.83
C GLY A 79 10.02 16.54 -17.17
N GLY A 80 9.13 16.55 -18.16
CA GLY A 80 9.44 16.15 -19.53
C GLY A 80 8.18 15.97 -20.38
N GLU A 81 8.25 16.19 -21.70
CA GLU A 81 7.13 15.87 -22.59
C GLU A 81 6.90 14.35 -22.59
N LYS A 82 5.85 13.90 -21.91
CA LYS A 82 5.49 12.48 -21.77
C LYS A 82 4.80 11.96 -23.04
N THR A 83 5.53 11.85 -24.14
CA THR A 83 5.04 11.22 -25.39
C THR A 83 5.26 9.71 -25.40
N PHE A 84 5.21 9.05 -24.23
CA PHE A 84 5.39 7.60 -24.16
C PHE A 84 4.10 6.88 -24.55
N VAL A 85 3.99 6.51 -25.81
CA VAL A 85 2.85 5.75 -26.34
C VAL A 85 3.31 4.34 -26.65
N HIS A 86 2.82 3.35 -25.90
CA HIS A 86 3.03 1.96 -26.23
C HIS A 86 2.21 1.58 -27.47
N THR A 87 2.85 0.93 -28.44
CA THR A 87 2.11 0.28 -29.53
C THR A 87 1.38 -0.96 -28.99
N ILE A 88 0.31 -1.39 -29.68
CA ILE A 88 -0.48 -2.59 -29.31
C ILE A 88 0.40 -3.81 -29.01
N PRO A 89 1.35 -4.23 -29.88
CA PRO A 89 2.18 -5.40 -29.58
C PRO A 89 3.10 -5.19 -28.37
N GLN A 90 3.67 -3.98 -28.20
CA GLN A 90 4.54 -3.66 -27.07
C GLN A 90 3.79 -3.69 -25.73
N PHE A 91 2.54 -3.19 -25.72
CA PHE A 91 1.70 -3.22 -24.52
C PHE A 91 1.46 -4.66 -24.04
N PHE A 92 1.00 -5.56 -24.92
CA PHE A 92 0.70 -6.94 -24.53
C PHE A 92 1.96 -7.77 -24.22
N GLN A 93 3.08 -7.52 -24.93
CA GLN A 93 4.36 -8.15 -24.60
C GLN A 93 4.84 -7.72 -23.22
N GLY A 94 4.92 -6.41 -22.97
CA GLY A 94 5.33 -5.87 -21.67
C GLY A 94 4.42 -6.34 -20.53
N PHE A 95 3.11 -6.40 -20.76
CA PHE A 95 2.14 -6.91 -19.79
C PHE A 95 2.34 -8.40 -19.49
N THR A 96 2.58 -9.23 -20.51
CA THR A 96 2.82 -10.66 -20.33
C THR A 96 4.09 -10.92 -19.52
N PHE A 97 5.20 -10.28 -19.88
CA PHE A 97 6.46 -10.40 -19.14
C PHE A 97 6.35 -9.79 -17.73
N GLY A 98 5.61 -8.68 -17.59
CA GLY A 98 5.32 -8.05 -16.30
C GLY A 98 4.57 -8.97 -15.35
N ILE A 99 3.53 -9.67 -15.82
CA ILE A 99 2.81 -10.67 -15.01
C ILE A 99 3.71 -11.84 -14.64
N LEU A 100 4.50 -12.37 -15.59
CA LEU A 100 5.39 -13.50 -15.31
C LEU A 100 6.42 -13.16 -14.24
N LEU A 101 7.11 -12.02 -14.37
CA LEU A 101 8.07 -11.58 -13.37
C LEU A 101 7.40 -11.21 -12.04
N SER A 102 6.22 -10.59 -12.08
CA SER A 102 5.42 -10.30 -10.89
C SER A 102 4.88 -11.57 -10.20
N GLY A 103 4.79 -12.71 -10.88
CA GLY A 103 4.47 -13.98 -10.22
C GLY A 103 5.69 -14.56 -9.49
N ILE A 104 6.88 -14.44 -10.09
CA ILE A 104 8.10 -15.09 -9.60
C ILE A 104 8.77 -14.27 -8.50
N ILE A 105 8.96 -12.96 -8.70
CA ILE A 105 9.75 -12.13 -7.79
C ILE A 105 9.11 -12.02 -6.39
N PRO A 106 7.83 -11.63 -6.25
CA PRO A 106 7.16 -11.63 -4.94
C PRO A 106 7.10 -13.02 -4.30
N MET A 107 6.97 -14.10 -5.07
CA MET A 107 6.99 -15.47 -4.55
C MET A 107 8.35 -15.79 -3.90
N LEU A 108 9.47 -15.46 -4.55
CA LEU A 108 10.80 -15.68 -4.00
C LEU A 108 11.03 -14.84 -2.73
N VAL A 109 10.64 -13.56 -2.76
CA VAL A 109 10.74 -12.66 -1.60
C VAL A 109 9.88 -13.17 -0.44
N ALA A 110 8.66 -13.63 -0.73
CA ALA A 110 7.77 -14.22 0.26
C ALA A 110 8.34 -15.53 0.84
N GLY A 111 8.98 -16.36 0.04
CA GLY A 111 9.66 -17.57 0.52
C GLY A 111 10.79 -17.25 1.50
N ILE A 112 11.64 -16.28 1.17
CA ILE A 112 12.79 -15.88 2.00
C ILE A 112 12.33 -15.25 3.32
N ILE A 113 11.44 -14.26 3.24
CA ILE A 113 10.95 -13.53 4.42
C ILE A 113 10.02 -14.44 5.26
N GLY A 114 9.15 -15.19 4.59
CA GLY A 114 8.19 -16.09 5.21
C GLY A 114 8.86 -17.20 6.02
N TYR A 115 10.00 -17.72 5.57
CA TYR A 115 10.75 -18.72 6.34
C TYR A 115 11.12 -18.21 7.76
N GLY A 116 11.50 -16.94 7.89
CA GLY A 116 11.79 -16.33 9.18
C GLY A 116 10.54 -15.99 10.00
N ILE A 117 9.49 -15.46 9.36
CA ILE A 117 8.32 -14.93 10.05
C ILE A 117 7.35 -16.05 10.49
N LEU A 118 7.21 -17.13 9.71
CA LEU A 118 6.30 -18.24 10.02
C LEU A 118 6.71 -19.04 11.26
N GLY A 119 7.94 -18.86 11.76
CA GLY A 119 8.39 -19.44 13.03
C GLY A 119 7.83 -18.74 14.28
N LEU A 120 7.23 -17.56 14.12
CA LEU A 120 6.70 -16.75 15.23
C LEU A 120 5.24 -17.12 15.56
N ARG A 121 4.86 -17.07 16.84
CA ARG A 121 3.51 -17.44 17.31
C ARG A 121 2.71 -16.21 17.73
N GLY A 122 1.43 -16.17 17.38
CA GLY A 122 0.45 -15.17 17.86
C GLY A 122 0.90 -13.73 17.64
N HIS A 123 0.93 -12.93 18.72
CA HIS A 123 1.23 -11.50 18.69
C HIS A 123 2.56 -11.12 18.04
N TYR A 124 3.60 -11.95 18.20
CA TYR A 124 4.91 -11.68 17.61
C TYR A 124 4.87 -11.70 16.08
N PHE A 125 4.02 -12.55 15.49
CA PHE A 125 3.79 -12.58 14.04
C PHE A 125 3.09 -11.30 13.56
N ALA A 126 2.05 -10.84 14.26
CA ALA A 126 1.33 -9.62 13.91
C ALA A 126 2.23 -8.38 13.98
N ILE A 127 3.04 -8.24 15.04
CA ILE A 127 3.98 -7.13 15.21
C ILE A 127 5.05 -7.15 14.12
N CYS A 128 5.62 -8.32 13.84
CA CYS A 128 6.65 -8.47 12.82
C CYS A 128 6.15 -8.12 11.41
N THR A 129 4.95 -8.60 11.04
CA THR A 129 4.36 -8.30 9.73
C THR A 129 3.94 -6.84 9.57
N LEU A 130 3.56 -6.16 10.66
CA LEU A 130 3.29 -4.72 10.65
C LEU A 130 4.58 -3.91 10.48
N ALA A 131 5.63 -4.24 11.24
CA ALA A 131 6.92 -3.58 11.12
C ALA A 131 7.50 -3.75 9.71
N LEU A 132 7.33 -4.93 9.11
CA LEU A 132 7.72 -5.20 7.74
C LEU A 132 7.00 -4.30 6.73
N GLY A 133 5.68 -4.11 6.88
CA GLY A 133 4.90 -3.23 6.01
C GLY A 133 5.33 -1.77 6.09
N ILE A 134 5.57 -1.26 7.30
CA ILE A 134 6.03 0.12 7.51
C ILE A 134 7.43 0.31 6.94
N ALA A 135 8.37 -0.59 7.27
CA ALA A 135 9.74 -0.52 6.77
C ALA A 135 9.79 -0.56 5.24
N ALA A 136 8.95 -1.39 4.62
CA ALA A 136 8.86 -1.45 3.16
C ALA A 136 8.27 -0.19 2.53
N GLY A 137 7.29 0.44 3.17
CA GLY A 137 6.75 1.72 2.75
C GLY A 137 7.81 2.83 2.76
N GLU A 138 8.60 2.90 3.84
CA GLU A 138 9.71 3.87 3.96
C GLU A 138 10.82 3.60 2.94
N ILE A 139 11.18 2.32 2.71
CA ILE A 139 12.16 1.95 1.69
C ILE A 139 11.65 2.36 0.31
N ALA A 140 10.40 2.03 -0.04
CA ALA A 140 9.83 2.40 -1.34
C ALA A 140 9.75 3.92 -1.52
N GLY A 141 9.44 4.66 -0.46
CA GLY A 141 9.42 6.12 -0.46
C GLY A 141 10.77 6.77 -0.78
N GLY A 142 11.89 6.06 -0.57
CA GLY A 142 13.25 6.53 -0.91
C GLY A 142 13.75 6.11 -2.29
N ILE A 143 13.02 5.29 -3.04
CA ILE A 143 13.47 4.79 -4.35
C ILE A 143 12.97 5.74 -5.44
N GLU A 144 13.83 6.64 -5.90
CA GLU A 144 13.49 7.65 -6.92
C GLU A 144 13.07 7.02 -8.25
N ILE A 145 13.69 5.91 -8.67
CA ILE A 145 13.41 5.27 -9.97
C ILE A 145 11.98 4.73 -10.10
N ILE A 146 11.32 4.41 -8.98
CA ILE A 146 9.91 3.94 -8.96
C ILE A 146 8.92 5.04 -8.58
N GLY A 147 9.35 6.30 -8.52
CA GLY A 147 8.51 7.46 -8.23
C GLY A 147 8.46 7.85 -6.77
N ALA A 148 9.28 7.21 -5.92
CA ALA A 148 9.41 7.53 -4.50
C ALA A 148 8.01 7.67 -3.83
N GLY A 149 7.82 8.68 -3.00
CA GLY A 149 6.53 8.95 -2.34
C GLY A 149 5.37 9.38 -3.26
N GLN A 150 5.60 9.67 -4.54
CA GLN A 150 4.55 10.01 -5.50
C GLN A 150 4.03 8.78 -6.28
N GLY A 151 4.80 7.69 -6.28
CA GLY A 151 4.53 6.49 -7.05
C GLY A 151 4.74 6.66 -8.56
N MET A 152 4.53 5.57 -9.29
CA MET A 152 4.74 5.51 -10.74
C MET A 152 3.39 5.37 -11.47
N THR A 153 3.22 6.06 -12.59
CA THR A 153 2.05 5.90 -13.45
C THR A 153 2.15 4.61 -14.27
N VAL A 154 1.01 3.95 -14.47
CA VAL A 154 0.95 2.72 -15.28
C VAL A 154 0.77 3.06 -16.77
N PRO A 155 1.30 2.22 -17.68
CA PRO A 155 1.05 2.36 -19.11
C PRO A 155 -0.45 2.38 -19.44
N VAL A 156 -0.86 3.40 -20.19
CA VAL A 156 -2.24 3.54 -20.67
C VAL A 156 -2.57 2.53 -21.77
N TRP A 157 -3.86 2.22 -21.92
CA TRP A 157 -4.35 1.34 -22.97
C TRP A 157 -3.92 1.81 -24.37
N PRO A 158 -3.47 0.91 -25.26
CA PRO A 158 -2.98 1.31 -26.58
C PRO A 158 -4.08 1.93 -27.43
N LYS A 159 -3.80 3.09 -28.04
CA LYS A 159 -4.71 3.78 -28.95
C LYS A 159 -4.94 2.91 -30.21
N GLY A 160 -6.20 2.77 -30.63
CA GLY A 160 -6.57 2.04 -31.86
C GLY A 160 -6.90 0.55 -31.68
N PHE A 161 -6.95 0.02 -30.46
CA PHE A 161 -7.40 -1.36 -30.18
C PHE A 161 -8.68 -1.38 -29.36
N GLY A 162 -9.81 -1.69 -30.00
CA GLY A 162 -11.14 -1.68 -29.39
C GLY A 162 -11.59 -0.26 -29.03
N SER A 163 -12.79 0.14 -29.45
CA SER A 163 -13.33 1.47 -29.18
C SER A 163 -13.38 1.74 -27.67
N ASN A 164 -12.51 2.63 -27.19
CA ASN A 164 -12.74 3.45 -26.00
C ASN A 164 -12.01 4.77 -26.20
N GLU A 165 -12.74 5.71 -26.79
CA GLU A 165 -12.38 7.11 -27.03
C GLU A 165 -12.37 7.95 -25.72
N SER A 166 -11.86 7.41 -24.61
CA SER A 166 -11.82 8.14 -23.32
C SER A 166 -10.46 8.11 -22.63
N SER A 167 -9.40 8.39 -23.37
CA SER A 167 -8.13 8.83 -22.79
C SER A 167 -7.69 10.14 -23.45
N SER A 168 -8.46 11.18 -23.14
CA SER A 168 -8.00 12.58 -23.16
C SER A 168 -7.08 12.84 -21.97
#